data_AF-A0A7X0LB52-F1
#
_entry.id   AF-A0A7X0LB52-F1
#
_cell.length_a   1.000
_cell.length_b   1.000
_cell.length_c   1.000
_cell.angle_alpha   90.00
_cell.angle_beta   90.00
_cell.angle_gamma   90.00
#
_symmetry.space_group_name_H-M   'P 1'
#
loop_
_entity.id
_entity.type
_entity.pdbx_description
1 polymer ?
#
loop_
_entity_poly.entity_id
_entity_poly.type
_entity_poly.pdbx_seq_one_letter_code
_entity_poly.pdbx_strand_id
1 'polypeptide(L)' 'MVYPVADQHYGQRGGRLADSFGHLWRISQTSEDLTPQQIQERTDESSAS' A
#
# COMPACT_ATOMS: atom_id res chain seq x y z
N MET A 1 2.90 13.40 -4.14
CA MET A 1 2.28 12.40 -5.04
C MET A 1 1.05 11.82 -4.36
N VAL A 2 -0.11 11.92 -5.01
CA VAL A 2 -1.39 11.29 -4.63
C VAL A 2 -1.45 9.92 -5.30
N TYR A 3 -1.97 8.92 -4.61
CA TYR A 3 -2.22 7.59 -5.18
C TYR A 3 -3.47 6.98 -4.53
N PRO A 4 -4.26 6.20 -5.30
CA PRO A 4 -5.53 5.67 -4.84
C PRO A 4 -5.36 4.76 -3.63
N VAL A 5 -6.42 4.62 -2.86
CA VAL A 5 -6.50 3.59 -1.82
C VAL A 5 -6.65 2.25 -2.51
N ALA A 6 -5.64 1.41 -2.37
CA ALA A 6 -5.61 0.08 -2.96
C ALA A 6 -4.98 -0.91 -1.98
N ASP A 7 -5.25 -2.19 -2.22
CA ASP A 7 -4.59 -3.28 -1.52
C ASP A 7 -3.15 -3.37 -2.02
N GLN A 8 -2.22 -3.43 -1.06
CA GLN A 8 -0.79 -3.46 -1.30
C GLN A 8 -0.27 -4.88 -1.06
N HIS A 9 0.73 -5.28 -1.84
CA HIS A 9 1.37 -6.60 -1.74
C HIS A 9 1.90 -6.92 -0.33
N TYR A 10 2.18 -5.89 0.48
CA TYR A 10 2.66 -6.00 1.87
C TYR A 10 1.56 -6.00 2.95
N GLY A 11 0.32 -6.38 2.61
CA GLY A 11 -0.74 -6.62 3.60
C GLY A 11 -1.40 -5.36 4.18
N GLN A 12 -1.34 -4.25 3.44
CA GLN A 12 -1.97 -2.99 3.82
C GLN A 12 -2.95 -2.55 2.73
N ARG A 13 -4.08 -2.01 3.14
CA ARG A 13 -4.96 -1.22 2.26
C ARG A 13 -4.75 0.24 2.56
N GLY A 14 -4.25 1.00 1.59
CA GLY A 14 -3.86 2.38 1.85
C GLY A 14 -3.62 3.22 0.61
N GLY A 15 -3.66 4.53 0.81
CA GLY A 15 -3.59 5.53 -0.24
C GLY A 15 -3.07 6.87 0.29
N ARG A 16 -2.81 7.80 -0.62
CA ARG A 16 -2.53 9.20 -0.28
C ARG A 16 -3.49 10.11 -1.03
N LEU A 17 -4.23 10.92 -0.28
CA LEU A 17 -5.24 11.85 -0.76
C LEU A 17 -4.73 13.29 -0.60
N ALA A 18 -5.21 14.19 -1.46
CA ALA A 18 -5.04 15.62 -1.30
C ALA A 18 -6.36 16.26 -0.88
N ASP A 19 -6.34 17.16 0.11
CA ASP A 19 -7.49 18.02 0.40
C ASP A 19 -7.49 19.29 -0.49
N SER A 20 -8.57 20.09 -0.41
CA SER A 20 -8.72 21.33 -1.17
C SER A 20 -7.72 22.43 -0.80
N PHE A 21 -7.01 22.30 0.33
CA PHE A 21 -5.96 23.20 0.78
C PHE A 21 -4.56 22.73 0.36
N GLY A 22 -4.46 21.55 -0.28
CA GLY A 22 -3.21 20.98 -0.76
C GLY A 22 -2.48 20.11 0.26
N HIS A 23 -3.05 19.81 1.42
CA HIS A 23 -2.43 18.87 2.36
C HIS A 23 -2.53 17.43 1.85
N LEU A 24 -1.48 16.66 2.11
CA LEU A 24 -1.41 15.25 1.72
C LEU A 24 -1.67 14.35 2.92
N TRP A 25 -2.81 13.68 2.90
CA TRP A 25 -3.25 12.76 3.94
C TRP A 25 -2.95 11.33 3.52
N ARG A 26 -2.30 10.56 4.40
CA ARG A 26 -2.10 9.11 4.21
C ARG A 26 -3.12 8.37 5.06
N ILE A 27 -3.81 7.41 4.45
CA ILE A 27 -4.69 6.47 5.15
C ILE A 27 -4.17 5.05 4.93
N SER A 28 -4.21 4.24 5.97
CA SER A 28 -3.72 2.86 5.96
C SER A 28 -4.53 2.03 6.94
N GLN A 29 -4.84 0.81 6.55
CA GLN A 29 -5.43 -0.22 7.38
C GLN A 29 -4.71 -1.53 7.10
N THR A 30 -4.28 -2.23 8.15
CA THR A 30 -3.76 -3.60 8.02
C THR A 30 -4.89 -4.49 7.49
N SER A 31 -4.71 -5.05 6.30
CA SER A 31 -5.66 -5.96 5.66
C SER A 31 -5.30 -7.41 5.90
N GLU A 32 -4.01 -7.71 5.99
CA GLU A 32 -3.46 -9.05 6.24
C GLU A 32 -2.25 -8.94 7.19
N ASP A 33 -2.12 -9.89 8.11
CA ASP A 33 -0.91 -10.03 8.94
C ASP A 33 0.06 -10.96 8.22
N LEU A 34 1.09 -10.38 7.61
CA LEU A 34 2.08 -11.09 6.79
C LEU A 34 3.43 -11.10 7.49
N THR A 35 4.10 -12.25 7.41
CA THR A 35 5.50 -12.34 7.81
C THR A 35 6.40 -11.63 6.78
N PRO A 36 7.61 -11.19 7.16
CA PRO A 36 8.56 -10.60 6.22
C PRO A 36 8.87 -11.48 5.00
N GLN A 37 8.88 -12.81 5.19
CA GLN A 37 9.10 -13.77 4.11
C GLN A 37 7.96 -13.72 3.07
N GLN A 38 6.70 -13.70 3.51
CA GLN A 38 5.55 -13.63 2.60
C GLN A 38 5.51 -12.31 1.82
N ILE A 39 5.95 -11.20 2.43
CA ILE A 39 6.07 -9.91 1.74
C ILE A 39 7.14 -9.98 0.66
N GLN A 40 8.29 -10.59 0.95
CA GLN A 40 9.38 -10.77 -0.02
C GLN A 40 8.92 -11.63 -1.20
N GLU A 41 8.29 -12.77 -0.94
CA GLU A 41 7.75 -13.68 -1.97
C GLU A 41 6.78 -12.94 -2.91
N ARG A 42 5.82 -12.17 -2.37
CA ARG A 42 4.87 -11.38 -3.18
C ARG A 42 5.55 -10.25 -3.97
N THR A 43 6.62 -9.66 -3.43
CA THR A 43 7.38 -8.61 -4.11
C THR A 43 8.14 -9.17 -5.30
N ASP A 44 8.74 -10.35 -5.14
CA ASP A 44 9.48 -11.04 -6.20
C ASP A 44 8.53 -11.46 -7.33
N GLU A 45 7.34 -11.99 -7.00
CA GLU A 45 6.29 -12.30 -7.99
C GLU A 45 5.81 -11.06 -8.76
N SER A 46 5.63 -9.94 -8.06
CA SER A 46 5.16 -8.68 -8.67
C SER A 46 6.23 -8.02 -9.56
N SER A 47 7.51 -8.31 -9.33
CA SER A 47 8.65 -7.76 -10.08
C SER A 47 8.96 -8.54 -11.35
N ALA A 48 8.37 -9.73 -11.52
CA ALA A 48 8.60 -10.63 -12.64
C ALA A 48 7.67 -10.38 -13.85
N SER A 49 6.96 -9.24 -13.90
CA SER A 49 6.05 -8.87 -15.00
C SER A 49 6.29 -7.48 -15.56
#